data_AF-B1X2X4-F1
#
_entry.id   AF-B1X2X4-F1
#
_cell.length_a   1.000
_cell.length_b   1.000
_cell.length_c   1.000
_cell.angle_alpha   90.00
_cell.angle_beta   90.00
_cell.angle_gamma   90.00
#
_symmetry.space_group_name_H-M   'P 1'
#
loop_
_entity.id
_entity.type
_entity.pdbx_description
1 polymer ?
#
loop_
_entity_poly.entity_id
_entity_poly.type
_entity_poly.pdbx_seq_one_letter_code
_entity_poly.pdbx_strand_id
1 'polypeptide(L)'
;MLKASALPKRYEIGKTQFYQWRNHLKTLGYDMEPQRQGQSSLYSDEQIELFDQFATHIKEHDGFDRFPPATIKEEPPVNSSPNDNPPNGLVHHQDEQLNLESAPPEEIQGKLI
;
A
#
# COMPACT_ATOMS: atom_id res chain seq x y z
N MET A 1 24.35 4.44 5.23
CA MET A 1 23.73 3.31 4.50
C MET A 1 23.91 2.02 5.29
N LEU A 2 22.81 1.50 5.86
CA LEU A 2 22.79 0.22 6.57
C LEU A 2 22.52 -0.93 5.60
N LYS A 3 23.22 -2.06 5.78
CA LYS A 3 22.99 -3.29 5.01
C LYS A 3 21.73 -4.00 5.49
N ALA A 4 20.97 -4.59 4.57
CA ALA A 4 19.80 -5.42 4.84
C ALA A 4 20.06 -6.56 5.83
N SER A 5 21.28 -7.09 5.88
CA SER A 5 21.68 -8.13 6.83
C SER A 5 21.83 -7.63 8.28
N ALA A 6 21.94 -6.32 8.48
CA ALA A 6 22.08 -5.68 9.79
C ALA A 6 20.75 -5.13 10.36
N LEU A 7 19.75 -4.88 9.52
CA LEU A 7 18.46 -4.34 9.96
C LEU A 7 17.67 -5.27 10.91
N PRO A 8 17.55 -6.59 10.67
CA PRO A 8 16.88 -7.48 11.62
C PRO A 8 17.50 -7.41 13.02
N LYS A 9 18.83 -7.29 13.11
CA LYS A 9 19.55 -7.14 14.38
C LYS A 9 19.24 -5.82 15.08
N ARG A 10 19.03 -4.73 14.33
CA ARG A 10 18.66 -3.42 14.88
C ARG A 10 17.33 -3.45 15.63
N TYR A 11 16.38 -4.24 15.13
CA TYR A 11 15.05 -4.39 15.74
C TYR A 11 14.98 -5.58 16.71
N GLU A 12 16.10 -6.29 16.93
CA GLU A 12 16.15 -7.51 17.76
C GLU A 12 15.18 -8.62 17.28
N ILE A 13 14.87 -8.64 15.98
CA ILE A 13 13.98 -9.62 15.36
C ILE A 13 14.71 -10.62 14.46
N GLY A 14 14.09 -11.77 14.24
CA GLY A 14 14.56 -12.75 13.27
C GLY A 14 14.43 -12.26 11.83
N LYS A 15 15.28 -12.78 10.92
CA LYS A 15 15.22 -12.46 9.48
C LYS A 15 13.84 -12.71 8.88
N THR A 16 13.19 -13.81 9.26
CA THR A 16 11.84 -14.17 8.78
C THR A 16 10.81 -13.11 9.14
N GLN A 17 10.81 -12.63 10.39
CA GLN A 17 9.91 -11.57 10.84
C GLN A 17 10.18 -10.26 10.11
N PHE A 18 11.45 -9.91 9.92
CA PHE A 18 11.81 -8.73 9.13
C PHE A 18 11.26 -8.79 7.70
N TYR A 19 11.32 -9.94 7.03
CA TYR A 19 10.71 -10.09 5.71
C TYR A 19 9.18 -10.05 5.72
N GLN A 20 8.53 -10.52 6.79
CA GLN A 20 7.09 -10.34 6.97
C GLN A 20 6.72 -8.86 7.11
N TRP A 21 7.47 -8.11 7.91
CA TRP A 21 7.28 -6.65 8.06
C TRP A 21 7.44 -5.95 6.71
N ARG A 22 8.51 -6.27 5.98
CA ARG A 22 8.74 -5.73 4.64
C ARG A 22 7.57 -6.02 3.70
N ASN A 23 7.10 -7.27 3.66
CA ASN A 23 6.01 -7.65 2.78
C ASN A 23 4.70 -6.98 3.17
N HIS A 24 4.44 -6.80 4.47
CA HIS A 24 3.27 -6.07 4.94
C HIS A 24 3.29 -4.61 4.50
N LEU A 25 4.43 -3.92 4.67
CA LEU A 25 4.63 -2.56 4.18
C LEU A 25 4.46 -2.46 2.65
N LYS A 26 4.93 -3.46 1.88
CA LYS A 26 4.64 -3.53 0.44
C LYS A 26 3.15 -3.66 0.13
N THR A 27 2.39 -4.46 0.90
CA THR A 27 0.93 -4.58 0.75
C THR A 27 0.22 -3.25 1.05
N LEU A 28 0.78 -2.44 1.94
CA LEU A 28 0.29 -1.09 2.26
C LEU A 28 0.68 -0.03 1.21
N GLY A 29 1.41 -0.41 0.15
CA GLY A 29 1.80 0.47 -0.95
C GLY A 29 3.14 1.18 -0.77
N TYR A 30 3.94 0.84 0.25
CA TYR A 30 5.27 1.41 0.43
C TYR A 30 6.31 0.74 -0.46
N ASP A 31 7.19 1.54 -1.07
CA ASP A 31 8.33 1.02 -1.83
C ASP A 31 9.44 0.53 -0.88
N MET A 32 9.37 -0.75 -0.53
CA MET A 32 10.35 -1.42 0.35
C MET A 32 11.30 -2.34 -0.43
N GLU A 33 11.53 -2.04 -1.72
CA GLU A 33 12.52 -2.75 -2.53
C GLU A 33 13.93 -2.27 -2.16
N PRO A 34 14.80 -3.14 -1.64
CA PRO A 34 16.16 -2.72 -1.30
C PRO A 34 17.00 -2.53 -2.56
N GLN A 35 17.82 -1.49 -2.56
CA GLN A 35 18.81 -1.27 -3.62
C GLN A 35 19.91 -2.33 -3.54
N ARG A 36 20.16 -3.04 -4.65
CA ARG A 36 21.24 -4.03 -4.73
C ARG A 36 22.57 -3.33 -5.04
N GLN A 37 23.53 -3.46 -4.12
CA GLN A 37 24.92 -3.06 -4.32
C GLN A 37 25.82 -4.30 -4.19
N GLY A 38 26.08 -4.95 -5.33
CA GLY A 38 26.82 -6.21 -5.38
C GLY A 38 26.09 -7.33 -4.62
N GLN A 39 26.75 -7.95 -3.64
CA GLN A 39 26.16 -8.98 -2.77
C GLN A 39 25.33 -8.41 -1.62
N SER A 40 25.35 -7.09 -1.42
CA SER A 40 24.59 -6.44 -0.34
C SER A 40 23.31 -5.84 -0.87
N SER A 41 22.21 -6.03 -0.14
CA SER A 41 20.99 -5.24 -0.30
C SER A 41 21.06 -4.09 0.70
N LEU A 42 20.78 -2.87 0.25
CA LEU A 42 20.78 -1.66 1.05
C LEU A 42 19.36 -1.08 1.08
N TYR A 43 18.98 -0.49 2.19
CA TYR A 43 17.74 0.27 2.28
C TYR A 43 18.07 1.77 2.35
N SER A 44 17.22 2.59 1.74
CA SER A 44 17.31 4.06 1.85
C SER A 44 17.00 4.51 3.28
N ASP A 45 17.36 5.75 3.60
CA ASP A 45 17.06 6.31 4.92
C ASP A 45 15.54 6.41 5.15
N GLU A 46 14.75 6.71 4.11
CA GLU A 46 13.28 6.71 4.16
C GLU A 46 12.70 5.32 4.46
N GLN A 47 13.24 4.27 3.83
CA GLN A 47 12.82 2.89 4.10
C GLN A 47 13.16 2.47 5.53
N ILE A 48 14.29 2.93 6.06
CA ILE A 48 14.71 2.67 7.45
C ILE A 48 13.77 3.40 8.42
N GLU A 49 13.39 4.64 8.12
CA GLU A 49 12.44 5.40 8.92
C GLU A 49 11.06 4.74 8.95
N LEU A 50 10.59 4.22 7.81
CA LEU A 50 9.36 3.43 7.75
C LEU A 50 9.42 2.17 8.61
N PHE A 51 10.54 1.45 8.61
CA PHE A 51 10.73 0.31 9.51
C PHE A 51 10.77 0.74 10.98
N ASP A 52 11.36 1.88 11.31
CA ASP A 52 11.39 2.41 12.68
C ASP A 52 9.98 2.79 13.17
N GLN A 53 9.18 3.45 12.32
CA GLN A 53 7.77 3.75 12.59
C GLN A 53 6.93 2.48 12.75
N PHE A 54 7.10 1.51 11.85
CA PHE A 54 6.40 0.24 11.90
C PHE A 54 6.76 -0.57 13.15
N ALA A 55 8.03 -0.60 13.52
CA ALA A 55 8.49 -1.24 14.76
C ALA A 55 7.88 -0.61 16.00
N THR A 56 7.73 0.72 16.00
CA THR A 56 7.13 1.48 17.10
C THR A 56 5.64 1.15 17.20
N HIS A 57 4.93 1.20 16.07
CA HIS A 57 3.52 0.84 15.99
C HIS A 57 3.24 -0.57 16.51
N ILE A 58 4.03 -1.56 16.11
CA ILE A 58 3.88 -2.94 16.61
C ILE A 58 4.07 -3.02 18.12
N LYS A 59 5.03 -2.29 18.68
CA LYS A 59 5.26 -2.26 20.14
C LYS A 59 4.10 -1.60 20.89
N GLU A 60 3.43 -0.62 20.29
CA GLU A 60 2.30 0.09 20.91
C GLU A 60 0.97 -0.65 20.77
N HIS A 61 0.76 -1.34 19.65
CA HIS A 61 -0.53 -1.96 19.30
C HIS A 61 -0.52 -3.49 19.29
N ASP A 62 0.62 -4.13 19.59
CA ASP A 62 0.85 -5.58 19.59
C ASP A 62 0.42 -6.27 18.27
N GLY A 63 0.65 -5.60 17.13
CA GLY A 63 0.21 -6.14 15.84
C GLY A 63 0.53 -5.28 14.63
N PHE A 64 0.28 -5.85 13.45
CA PHE A 64 0.42 -5.16 12.16
C PHE A 64 -0.82 -4.33 11.79
N ASP A 65 -1.95 -4.59 12.47
CA ASP A 65 -3.20 -3.93 12.23
C ASP A 65 -3.12 -2.41 12.42
N ARG A 66 -3.85 -1.68 11.58
CA ARG A 66 -3.99 -0.21 11.64
C ARG A 66 -2.73 0.60 11.33
N PHE A 67 -1.64 0.00 10.85
CA PHE A 67 -0.55 0.82 10.30
C PHE A 67 -1.07 1.55 9.04
N PRO A 68 -0.83 2.87 8.91
CA PRO A 68 -1.38 3.64 7.81
C PRO A 68 -0.87 3.13 6.46
N PRO A 69 -1.71 3.11 5.41
CA PRO A 69 -1.23 2.85 4.06
C PRO A 69 -0.33 4.00 3.58
N ALA A 70 0.50 3.72 2.58
CA ALA A 70 1.32 4.74 1.97
C ALA A 70 0.42 5.86 1.44
N THR A 71 0.59 7.06 1.99
CA THR A 71 -0.10 8.23 1.47
C THR A 71 0.48 8.49 0.08
N ILE A 72 -0.30 8.21 -0.97
CA ILE A 72 0.02 8.65 -2.32
C ILE A 72 -0.04 10.17 -2.24
N LYS A 73 1.13 10.80 -2.07
CA LYS A 73 1.26 12.20 -2.45
C LYS A 73 1.08 12.18 -3.96
N GLU A 74 -0.12 12.51 -4.44
CA GLU A 74 -0.30 12.92 -5.83
C GLU A 74 0.72 14.04 -6.05
N GLU A 75 1.87 13.71 -6.63
CA GLU A 75 2.71 14.73 -7.23
C GLU A 75 1.83 15.42 -8.27
N PRO A 76 1.67 16.76 -8.21
CA PRO A 76 0.90 17.46 -9.23
C PRO A 76 1.53 17.10 -10.59
N PRO A 77 0.72 16.74 -11.60
CA PRO A 77 1.23 16.33 -12.89
C PRO A 77 2.18 17.41 -13.41
N VAL A 78 3.45 17.04 -13.60
CA VAL A 78 4.43 17.91 -14.23
C VAL A 78 3.91 18.21 -15.62
N ASN A 79 3.42 19.44 -15.79
CA ASN A 79 2.97 20.03 -17.05
C ASN A 79 3.97 19.72 -18.17
N SER A 80 3.68 18.67 -18.94
CA SER A 80 4.25 18.48 -20.26
C SER A 80 3.20 19.00 -21.25
N SER A 81 3.42 20.23 -21.69
CA SER A 81 2.61 20.93 -22.70
C SER A 81 2.55 20.18 -24.04
N PRO A 82 1.59 20.52 -24.92
CA PRO A 82 0.81 19.57 -25.69
C PRO A 82 1.46 19.25 -27.04
N ASN A 83 1.39 17.98 -27.46
CA ASN A 83 1.43 17.68 -28.88
C ASN A 83 0.51 16.48 -29.19
N ASP A 84 -0.66 16.84 -29.71
CA ASP A 84 -1.34 16.20 -30.84
C ASP A 84 -1.62 14.68 -30.81
N ASN A 85 -2.87 14.36 -30.46
CA ASN A 85 -3.75 13.32 -31.03
C ASN A 85 -3.72 11.84 -30.50
N PRO A 86 -4.89 11.12 -30.57
CA PRO A 86 -5.49 10.33 -29.47
C PRO A 86 -5.85 8.87 -29.90
N PRO A 87 -6.85 8.17 -29.34
CA PRO A 87 -7.16 7.83 -27.94
C PRO A 87 -7.14 6.30 -27.73
N ASN A 88 -6.52 5.82 -26.64
CA ASN A 88 -6.97 4.56 -26.02
C ASN A 88 -7.18 4.83 -24.55
N GLY A 89 -8.18 5.68 -24.27
CA GLY A 89 -8.56 6.09 -22.93
C GLY A 89 -9.42 5.01 -22.29
N LEU A 90 -8.83 4.21 -21.42
CA LEU A 90 -9.58 3.61 -20.32
C LEU A 90 -9.56 4.63 -19.19
N VAL A 91 -10.48 5.59 -19.29
CA VAL A 91 -10.69 6.64 -18.30
C VAL A 91 -11.27 5.98 -17.05
N HIS A 92 -10.57 6.13 -15.93
CA HIS A 92 -11.12 5.90 -14.59
C HIS A 92 -12.32 6.83 -14.40
N HIS A 93 -13.52 6.25 -14.25
CA HIS A 93 -14.66 6.95 -13.66
C HIS A 93 -14.65 6.65 -12.16
N GLN A 94 -14.16 7.61 -11.38
CA GLN A 94 -14.64 7.83 -10.01
C GLN A 94 -15.95 8.57 -10.13
N ASP A 95 -17.00 8.07 -9.47
CA ASP A 95 -18.28 8.70 -9.13
C ASP A 95 -19.14 7.49 -8.67
N GLU A 96 -19.90 7.45 -7.59
CA GLU A 96 -20.41 8.48 -6.71
C GLU A 96 -21.21 7.75 -5.61
N GLN A 97 -21.18 8.32 -4.41
CA GLN A 97 -22.21 8.31 -3.35
C GLN A 97 -22.89 7.01 -2.84
N LEU A 98 -22.73 6.87 -1.52
CA LEU A 98 -23.67 6.35 -0.53
C LEU A 98 -25.15 6.38 -0.97
N ASN A 99 -25.83 5.23 -0.89
CA ASN A 99 -27.24 5.24 -0.49
C ASN A 99 -27.58 3.98 0.35
N LEU A 100 -27.83 4.19 1.64
CA LEU A 100 -28.62 3.28 2.46
C LEU A 100 -30.08 3.50 2.07
N GLU A 101 -30.76 2.50 1.51
CA GLU A 101 -32.23 2.45 1.59
C GLU A 101 -32.72 1.00 1.62
N SER A 102 -33.22 0.65 2.81
CA SER A 102 -34.35 -0.22 3.17
C SER A 102 -35.00 -1.13 2.12
N ALA A 103 -35.15 -2.41 2.50
CA ALA A 103 -36.00 -3.46 1.90
C ALA A 103 -37.52 -3.15 1.96
N PRO A 104 -38.47 -4.08 1.66
CA PRO A 104 -38.70 -5.12 0.62
C PRO A 104 -40.04 -4.77 -0.14
N PRO A 105 -40.93 -5.63 -0.71
CA PRO A 105 -40.94 -7.09 -0.99
C PRO A 105 -41.32 -7.49 -2.45
N GLU A 106 -41.09 -8.76 -2.80
CA GLU A 106 -41.65 -9.36 -4.03
C GLU A 106 -43.14 -9.71 -3.85
N GLU A 107 -43.99 -9.12 -4.70
CA GLU A 107 -45.43 -9.40 -4.80
C GLU A 107 -45.76 -10.21 -6.09
N ILE A 108 -46.10 -11.49 -5.89
CA ILE A 108 -47.19 -12.32 -6.45
C ILE A 108 -47.61 -12.20 -7.95
N GLN A 109 -47.67 -13.35 -8.66
CA GLN A 109 -48.88 -13.99 -9.28
C GLN A 109 -48.58 -14.76 -10.58
N GLY A 110 -49.14 -15.97 -10.67
CA GLY A 110 -48.97 -16.90 -11.78
C GLY A 110 -49.86 -16.61 -13.00
N LYS A 111 -49.71 -17.45 -14.03
CA LYS A 111 -50.72 -17.64 -15.08
C LYS A 111 -50.59 -19.00 -15.77
N LEU A 112 -51.75 -19.66 -15.87
CA LEU A 112 -52.11 -20.82 -16.67
C LEU A 112 -51.50 -20.83 -18.08
N ILE A 113 -51.09 -22.02 -18.54
CA ILE A 113 -51.59 -22.66 -19.77
C ILE A 113 -51.60 -24.17 -19.60
#